data_AF-A0A7C6PSI5-F1
#
_entry.id   AF-A0A7C6PSI5-F1
#
_cell.length_a   1.000
_cell.length_b   1.000
_cell.length_c   1.000
_cell.angle_alpha   90.00
_cell.angle_beta   90.00
_cell.angle_gamma   90.00
#
_symmetry.space_group_name_H-M   'P 1'
#
loop_
_entity.id
_entity.type
_entity.pdbx_description
1 polymer ?
#
loop_
_entity_poly.entity_id
_entity_poly.type
_entity_poly.pdbx_seq_one_letter_code
_entity_poly.pdbx_strand_id
1 'polypeptide(L)'
;MALAEERLSPRIVRVGSGRTYQTANEIFRSYQEAKVALELGRIMNIRSKTPFFRELGLARILYNHDQQELEEFYWDTIGDLVRYDTEQNGDLIKTLEKFLLNSCDLKAAADALFLHPNTLRYRLKKIEEILEINLNDFDTKLDLMTALKIKHIKKV
;
A
#
# COMPACT_ATOMS: atom_id res chain seq x y z
N MET A 1 -33.83 -6.80 -24.65
CA MET A 1 -32.89 -6.08 -23.76
C MET A 1 -33.22 -6.33 -22.29
N ALA A 2 -34.46 -6.17 -21.83
CA ALA A 2 -34.85 -6.38 -20.42
C ALA A 2 -34.72 -7.83 -19.89
N LEU A 3 -34.86 -8.86 -20.74
CA LEU A 3 -34.86 -10.28 -20.32
C LEU A 3 -33.45 -10.88 -20.02
N ALA A 4 -32.37 -10.18 -20.38
CA ALA A 4 -31.00 -10.65 -20.14
C ALA A 4 -30.44 -10.18 -18.79
N GLU A 5 -30.86 -9.00 -18.32
CA GLU A 5 -30.44 -8.45 -17.02
C GLU A 5 -31.11 -9.17 -15.83
N GLU A 6 -32.26 -9.79 -16.06
CA GLU A 6 -33.07 -10.45 -15.02
C GLU A 6 -32.52 -11.83 -14.58
N ARG A 7 -31.62 -12.43 -15.37
CA ARG A 7 -31.16 -13.82 -15.15
C ARG A 7 -29.77 -13.97 -14.52
N LEU A 8 -28.98 -12.91 -14.45
CA LEU A 8 -27.63 -12.96 -13.88
C LEU A 8 -27.40 -11.71 -13.03
N SER A 9 -27.30 -11.89 -11.72
CA SER A 9 -26.83 -10.85 -10.81
C SER A 9 -25.51 -10.27 -11.32
N PRO A 10 -25.24 -8.96 -11.15
CA PRO A 10 -23.98 -8.35 -11.58
C PRO A 10 -22.79 -9.15 -11.05
N ARG A 11 -21.99 -9.74 -11.95
CA ARG A 11 -20.78 -10.47 -11.57
C ARG A 11 -19.57 -9.56 -11.73
N ILE A 12 -18.80 -9.42 -10.65
CA ILE A 12 -17.52 -8.73 -10.70
C ILE A 12 -16.49 -9.73 -11.23
N VAL A 13 -16.03 -9.51 -12.47
CA VAL A 13 -14.90 -10.24 -13.04
C VAL A 13 -13.62 -9.45 -12.74
N ARG A 14 -12.59 -10.14 -12.27
CA ARG A 14 -11.25 -9.58 -12.06
C ARG A 14 -10.28 -10.29 -13.00
N VAL A 15 -9.43 -9.52 -13.66
CA VAL A 15 -8.46 -10.01 -14.65
C VAL A 15 -7.12 -9.38 -14.32
N GLY A 16 -6.04 -10.16 -14.30
CA GLY A 16 -4.66 -9.67 -14.23
C GLY A 16 -3.93 -9.92 -15.54
N SER A 17 -3.01 -9.04 -15.91
CA SER A 17 -2.22 -9.17 -17.15
C SER A 17 -0.72 -9.28 -16.84
N GLY A 18 -0.04 -10.20 -17.53
CA GLY A 18 1.40 -10.38 -17.50
C GLY A 18 2.10 -9.69 -18.67
N ARG A 19 3.43 -9.55 -18.60
CA ARG A 19 4.22 -8.92 -19.67
C ARG A 19 4.16 -9.71 -20.97
N THR A 20 4.44 -9.01 -22.07
CA THR A 20 4.67 -9.64 -23.36
C THR A 20 6.11 -10.16 -23.44
N TYR A 21 6.27 -11.30 -24.08
CA TYR A 21 7.54 -11.97 -24.31
C TYR A 21 7.67 -12.33 -25.78
N GLN A 22 8.90 -12.38 -26.29
CA GLN A 22 9.17 -12.62 -27.71
C GLN A 22 9.17 -14.11 -28.07
N THR A 23 9.33 -15.00 -27.09
CA THR A 23 9.46 -16.44 -27.32
C THR A 23 8.32 -17.22 -26.65
N ALA A 24 7.83 -18.27 -27.34
CA ALA A 24 6.75 -19.11 -26.81
C ALA A 24 7.14 -19.82 -25.50
N ASN A 25 8.43 -20.12 -25.31
CA ASN A 25 8.95 -20.74 -24.09
C ASN A 25 8.85 -19.84 -22.85
N GLU A 26 8.56 -18.54 -23.01
CA GLU A 26 8.38 -17.60 -21.90
C GLU A 26 6.92 -17.33 -21.54
N ILE A 27 5.96 -17.97 -22.22
CA ILE A 27 4.53 -17.83 -21.92
C ILE A 27 4.23 -18.16 -20.45
N PHE A 28 4.94 -19.13 -19.87
CA PHE A 28 4.77 -19.46 -18.44
C PHE A 28 5.09 -18.26 -17.54
N ARG A 29 6.08 -17.41 -17.90
CA ARG A 29 6.42 -16.21 -17.13
C ARG A 29 5.27 -15.22 -17.15
N SER A 30 4.73 -14.93 -18.34
CA SER A 30 3.56 -14.05 -18.50
C SER A 30 2.36 -14.55 -17.70
N TYR A 31 2.13 -15.87 -17.70
CA TYR A 31 1.06 -16.48 -16.91
C TYR A 31 1.25 -16.32 -15.39
N GLN A 32 2.46 -16.54 -14.87
CA GLN A 32 2.74 -16.31 -13.44
C GLN A 32 2.57 -14.85 -13.05
N GLU A 33 2.99 -13.93 -13.92
CA GLU A 33 2.80 -12.50 -13.71
C GLU A 33 1.34 -12.08 -13.71
N ALA A 34 0.54 -12.63 -14.62
CA ALA A 34 -0.91 -12.40 -14.67
C ALA A 34 -1.60 -12.86 -13.38
N LYS A 35 -1.15 -13.99 -12.79
CA LYS A 35 -1.63 -14.45 -11.48
C LYS A 35 -1.30 -13.47 -10.36
N VAL A 36 -0.04 -13.04 -10.26
CA VAL A 36 0.37 -12.04 -9.26
C VAL A 36 -0.41 -10.74 -9.44
N ALA A 37 -0.60 -10.29 -10.68
CA ALA A 37 -1.36 -9.08 -10.98
C ALA A 37 -2.84 -9.19 -10.60
N LEU A 38 -3.45 -10.35 -10.83
CA LEU A 38 -4.82 -10.64 -10.39
C LEU A 38 -4.91 -10.54 -8.86
N GLU A 39 -4.05 -11.25 -8.13
CA GLU A 39 -4.11 -11.30 -6.67
C GLU A 39 -3.81 -9.93 -6.03
N LEU A 40 -2.77 -9.22 -6.47
CA LEU A 40 -2.50 -7.86 -6.00
C LEU A 40 -3.64 -6.90 -6.36
N GLY A 41 -4.27 -7.05 -7.52
CA GLY A 41 -5.47 -6.31 -7.88
C GLY A 41 -6.63 -6.50 -6.90
N ARG A 42 -6.79 -7.73 -6.39
CA ARG A 42 -7.81 -8.04 -5.39
C ARG A 42 -7.48 -7.40 -4.05
N ILE A 43 -6.23 -7.55 -3.60
CA ILE A 43 -5.75 -7.08 -2.30
C ILE A 43 -5.79 -5.55 -2.23
N MET A 44 -5.25 -4.87 -3.24
CA MET A 44 -5.21 -3.41 -3.33
C MET A 44 -6.53 -2.80 -3.82
N ASN A 45 -7.57 -3.62 -4.02
CA ASN A 45 -8.91 -3.21 -4.45
C ASN A 45 -8.89 -2.34 -5.73
N ILE A 46 -8.09 -2.73 -6.72
CA ILE A 46 -8.01 -2.06 -8.02
C ILE A 46 -9.29 -2.43 -8.80
N ARG A 47 -10.28 -1.51 -8.81
CA ARG A 47 -11.61 -1.75 -9.40
C ARG A 47 -11.78 -1.22 -10.82
N SER A 48 -11.02 -0.20 -11.21
CA SER A 48 -11.27 0.58 -12.43
C SER A 48 -10.42 0.17 -13.62
N LYS A 49 -9.42 -0.70 -13.42
CA LYS A 49 -8.50 -1.16 -14.47
C LYS A 49 -8.07 -2.60 -14.23
N THR A 50 -7.84 -3.34 -15.32
CA THR A 50 -7.11 -4.61 -15.29
C THR A 50 -5.70 -4.34 -14.78
N PRO A 51 -5.29 -4.86 -13.61
CA PRO A 51 -3.92 -4.69 -13.14
C PRO A 51 -2.94 -5.34 -14.10
N PHE A 52 -1.95 -4.57 -14.53
CA PHE A 52 -0.86 -5.06 -15.36
C PHE A 52 0.40 -5.23 -14.51
N PHE A 53 1.03 -6.40 -14.56
CA PHE A 53 2.19 -6.74 -13.72
C PHE A 53 3.33 -5.72 -13.76
N ARG A 54 3.52 -5.06 -14.92
CA ARG A 54 4.55 -4.02 -15.07
C ARG A 54 4.27 -2.78 -14.19
N GLU A 55 3.00 -2.47 -13.97
CA GLU A 55 2.54 -1.24 -13.31
C GLU A 55 2.42 -1.38 -11.79
N LEU A 56 2.54 -2.59 -11.25
CA LEU A 56 2.40 -2.86 -9.81
C LEU A 56 3.58 -2.34 -8.96
N GLY A 57 4.68 -1.94 -9.61
CA GLY A 57 5.86 -1.39 -8.94
C GLY A 57 6.40 -2.31 -7.86
N LEU A 58 6.74 -1.73 -6.70
CA LEU A 58 7.29 -2.45 -5.54
C LEU A 58 6.36 -3.56 -5.02
N ALA A 59 5.03 -3.42 -5.17
CA ALA A 59 4.07 -4.37 -4.60
C ALA A 59 4.28 -5.81 -5.11
N ARG A 60 4.70 -5.98 -6.37
CA ARG A 60 4.98 -7.31 -6.94
C ARG A 60 6.23 -7.98 -6.35
N ILE A 61 7.17 -7.19 -5.83
CA ILE A 61 8.37 -7.69 -5.18
C ILE A 61 7.98 -8.13 -3.78
N LEU A 62 7.33 -7.25 -3.01
CA LEU A 62 6.85 -7.53 -1.67
C LEU A 62 5.90 -8.75 -1.65
N TYR A 63 5.00 -8.88 -2.63
CA TYR A 63 4.08 -10.01 -2.67
C TYR A 63 4.79 -11.38 -2.74
N ASN A 64 5.93 -11.44 -3.43
CA ASN A 64 6.71 -12.67 -3.63
C ASN A 64 7.83 -12.85 -2.60
N HIS A 65 8.03 -11.89 -1.71
CA HIS A 65 9.02 -11.99 -0.64
C HIS A 65 8.51 -12.89 0.49
N ASP A 66 9.45 -13.42 1.27
CA ASP A 66 9.15 -14.16 2.50
C ASP A 66 8.25 -13.34 3.43
N GLN A 67 7.21 -13.98 3.96
CA GLN A 67 6.19 -13.30 4.75
C GLN A 67 6.70 -12.91 6.13
N GLN A 68 7.52 -13.75 6.77
CA GLN A 68 8.03 -13.49 8.10
C GLN A 68 8.97 -12.27 8.06
N GLU A 69 9.87 -12.20 7.09
CA GLU A 69 10.77 -11.05 6.93
C GLU A 69 9.99 -9.73 6.75
N LEU A 70 8.90 -9.75 5.98
CA LEU A 70 8.08 -8.55 5.77
C LEU A 70 7.34 -8.13 7.04
N GLU A 71 6.85 -9.10 7.82
CA GLU A 71 6.20 -8.84 9.09
C GLU A 71 7.19 -8.27 10.11
N GLU A 72 8.39 -8.85 10.21
CA GLU A 72 9.48 -8.34 11.04
C GLU A 72 9.85 -6.91 10.63
N PHE A 73 10.09 -6.66 9.34
CA PHE A 73 10.37 -5.32 8.82
C PHE A 73 9.25 -4.33 9.17
N TYR A 74 7.98 -4.72 9.04
CA TYR A 74 6.84 -3.88 9.39
C TYR A 74 6.85 -3.48 10.87
N TRP A 75 7.04 -4.45 11.76
CA TRP A 75 7.03 -4.22 13.20
C TRP A 75 8.27 -3.47 13.69
N ASP A 76 9.43 -3.71 13.09
CA ASP A 76 10.67 -2.97 13.39
C ASP A 76 10.58 -1.52 12.93
N THR A 77 9.89 -1.25 11.82
CA THR A 77 9.80 0.10 11.25
C THR A 77 8.72 0.97 11.91
N ILE A 78 7.53 0.43 12.16
CA ILE A 78 6.39 1.24 12.65
C ILE A 78 5.69 0.65 13.88
N GLY A 79 6.20 -0.43 14.47
CA GLY A 79 5.54 -1.14 15.56
C GLY A 79 5.32 -0.30 16.80
N ASP A 80 6.28 0.54 17.18
CA ASP A 80 6.14 1.47 18.32
C ASP A 80 5.01 2.47 18.10
N LEU A 81 4.84 2.96 16.88
CA LEU A 81 3.76 3.87 16.53
C LEU A 81 2.39 3.16 16.56
N VAL A 82 2.32 1.89 16.13
CA VAL A 82 1.10 1.07 16.24
C VAL A 82 0.72 0.84 17.70
N ARG A 83 1.69 0.49 18.55
CA ARG A 83 1.48 0.33 20.00
C ARG A 83 0.97 1.61 20.64
N TYR A 84 1.63 2.73 20.34
CA TYR A 84 1.23 4.04 20.85
C TYR A 84 -0.21 4.42 20.48
N ASP A 85 -0.60 4.27 19.21
CA ASP A 85 -1.97 4.56 18.77
C ASP A 85 -2.99 3.65 19.47
N THR A 86 -2.64 2.39 19.73
CA THR A 86 -3.52 1.43 20.44
C THR A 86 -3.74 1.84 21.89
N GLU A 87 -2.68 2.23 22.60
CA GLU A 87 -2.75 2.61 24.02
C GLU A 87 -3.42 3.97 24.23
N GLN A 88 -3.17 4.93 23.34
CA GLN A 88 -3.64 6.30 23.47
C GLN A 88 -4.92 6.59 22.69
N ASN A 89 -5.51 5.57 22.04
CA ASN A 89 -6.62 5.70 21.10
C ASN A 89 -6.34 6.80 20.04
N GLY A 90 -5.12 6.77 19.51
CA GLY A 90 -4.55 7.76 18.59
C GLY A 90 -4.86 7.50 17.12
N ASP A 91 -4.36 8.39 16.26
CA ASP A 91 -4.51 8.31 14.78
C ASP A 91 -3.22 8.75 14.07
N LEU A 92 -2.06 8.49 14.70
CA LEU A 92 -0.74 8.88 14.18
C LEU A 92 -0.30 8.03 13.00
N ILE A 93 -0.61 6.73 12.96
CA ILE A 93 -0.35 5.85 11.82
C ILE A 93 -1.05 6.39 10.56
N LYS A 94 -2.33 6.75 10.67
CA LYS A 94 -3.07 7.35 9.56
C LYS A 94 -2.54 8.74 9.22
N THR A 95 -2.09 9.50 10.21
CA THR A 95 -1.45 10.80 9.99
C THR A 95 -0.18 10.64 9.14
N LEU A 96 0.70 9.70 9.51
CA LEU A 96 1.90 9.35 8.77
C LEU A 96 1.57 8.86 7.35
N GLU A 97 0.61 7.96 7.22
CA GLU A 97 0.17 7.43 5.93
C GLU A 97 -0.32 8.55 5.01
N LYS A 98 -1.17 9.46 5.51
CA LYS A 98 -1.65 10.59 4.72
C LYS A 98 -0.54 11.58 4.37
N PHE A 99 0.41 11.79 5.26
CA PHE A 99 1.57 12.62 4.97
C PHE A 99 2.41 12.04 3.82
N LEU A 100 2.76 10.75 3.89
CA LEU A 100 3.56 10.08 2.85
C LEU A 100 2.82 9.99 1.51
N LEU A 101 1.51 9.71 1.53
CA LEU A 101 0.69 9.65 0.31
C LEU A 101 0.51 11.00 -0.38
N ASN A 102 0.59 12.10 0.37
CA ASN A 102 0.57 13.46 -0.18
C ASN A 102 1.98 13.97 -0.48
N SER A 103 2.89 13.08 -0.91
CA SER A 103 4.26 13.42 -1.31
C SER A 103 5.07 14.14 -0.24
N CYS A 104 4.80 13.86 1.05
CA CYS A 104 5.40 14.53 2.19
C CYS A 104 5.18 16.06 2.20
N ASP A 105 4.14 16.55 1.52
CA ASP A 105 3.74 17.95 1.57
C ASP A 105 2.86 18.21 2.79
N LEU A 106 3.33 19.08 3.69
CA LEU A 106 2.64 19.39 4.94
C LEU A 106 1.26 20.00 4.69
N LYS A 107 1.11 20.86 3.67
CA LYS A 107 -0.16 21.56 3.43
C LYS A 107 -1.18 20.60 2.82
N ALA A 108 -0.81 19.86 1.78
CA ALA A 108 -1.67 18.89 1.13
C ALA A 108 -2.11 17.78 2.10
N ALA A 109 -1.20 17.29 2.94
CA ALA A 109 -1.53 16.31 3.96
C ALA A 109 -2.46 16.87 5.05
N ALA A 110 -2.26 18.12 5.48
CA ALA A 110 -3.12 18.77 6.47
C ALA A 110 -4.54 18.95 5.92
N ASP A 111 -4.67 19.40 4.66
CA ASP A 111 -5.94 19.52 3.96
C ASP A 111 -6.63 18.16 3.82
N ALA A 112 -5.90 17.11 3.43
CA ALA A 112 -6.43 15.75 3.30
C ALA A 112 -6.88 15.12 4.63
N LEU A 113 -6.33 15.59 5.75
CA LEU A 113 -6.69 15.17 7.11
C LEU A 113 -7.71 16.10 7.79
N PHE A 114 -8.11 17.21 7.14
CA PHE A 114 -8.92 18.27 7.74
C PHE A 114 -8.30 18.85 9.03
N LEU A 115 -6.98 19.00 9.04
CA LEU A 115 -6.21 19.53 10.17
C LEU A 115 -5.62 20.90 9.81
N HIS A 116 -5.38 21.72 10.83
CA HIS A 116 -4.52 22.89 10.65
C HIS A 116 -3.05 22.45 10.47
N PRO A 117 -2.24 23.11 9.61
CA PRO A 117 -0.84 22.73 9.37
C PRO A 117 0.03 22.64 10.64
N ASN A 118 -0.23 23.49 11.64
CA ASN A 118 0.47 23.42 12.93
C ASN A 118 0.16 22.13 13.71
N THR A 119 -1.10 21.68 13.66
CA THR A 119 -1.51 20.42 14.31
C THR A 119 -0.84 19.23 13.63
N LEU A 120 -0.77 19.25 12.29
CA LEU A 120 -0.05 18.20 11.56
C LEU A 120 1.44 18.21 11.91
N ARG A 121 2.08 19.39 11.95
CA ARG A 121 3.49 19.51 12.34
C ARG A 121 3.76 18.93 13.72
N TYR A 122 2.89 19.21 14.69
CA TYR A 122 2.99 18.62 16.03
C TYR A 122 2.90 17.10 15.99
N ARG A 123 1.93 16.55 15.24
CA ARG A 123 1.79 15.09 15.09
C ARG A 123 3.00 14.45 14.42
N LEU A 124 3.55 15.06 13.37
CA LEU A 124 4.74 14.55 12.68
C LEU A 124 5.97 14.59 13.59
N LYS A 125 6.15 15.66 14.38
CA LYS A 125 7.21 15.70 15.38
C LYS A 125 7.03 14.60 16.43
N LYS A 126 5.79 14.35 16.87
CA LYS A 126 5.49 13.27 17.81
C LYS A 126 5.81 11.90 17.22
N ILE A 127 5.57 11.69 15.93
CA ILE A 127 5.95 10.47 15.21
C ILE A 127 7.48 10.30 15.19
N GLU A 128 8.24 11.36 14.88
CA GLU A 128 9.71 11.35 14.94
C GLU A 128 10.23 11.00 16.34
N GLU A 129 9.60 11.54 17.38
CA GLU A 129 9.96 11.24 18.78
C GLU A 129 9.66 9.79 19.18
N ILE A 130 8.53 9.22 18.75
CA ILE A 130 8.14 7.85 19.10
C ILE A 130 9.00 6.82 18.37
N LEU A 131 9.29 7.06 17.10
CA LEU A 131 10.05 6.13 16.26
C LEU A 131 11.56 6.40 16.31
N GLU A 132 12.00 7.47 16.97
CA GLU A 132 13.41 7.89 17.05
C GLU A 132 14.08 8.09 15.67
N ILE A 133 13.35 8.71 14.74
CA ILE A 133 13.75 8.89 13.33
C ILE A 133 13.73 10.34 12.87
N ASN A 134 14.22 10.58 11.66
CA ASN A 134 14.13 11.86 10.95
C ASN A 134 13.31 11.73 9.67
N LEU A 135 12.11 12.33 9.62
CA LEU A 135 11.21 12.24 8.45
C LEU A 135 11.72 13.00 7.21
N ASN A 136 12.80 13.79 7.33
CA ASN A 136 13.42 14.43 6.19
C ASN A 136 14.39 13.50 5.45
N ASP A 137 14.88 12.45 6.12
CA ASP A 137 15.81 11.47 5.55
C ASP A 137 15.12 10.60 4.48
N PHE A 138 15.84 10.34 3.39
CA PHE A 138 15.30 9.62 2.24
C PHE A 138 15.03 8.15 2.56
N ASP A 139 16.01 7.48 3.17
CA ASP A 139 15.91 6.05 3.49
C ASP A 139 14.82 5.81 4.55
N THR A 140 14.77 6.66 5.56
CA THR A 140 13.67 6.67 6.56
C THR A 140 12.30 6.75 5.89
N LYS A 141 12.10 7.68 4.95
CA LYS A 141 10.83 7.80 4.22
C LYS A 141 10.52 6.55 3.38
N LEU A 142 11.53 5.98 2.73
CA LEU A 142 11.38 4.77 1.93
C LEU A 142 10.96 3.58 2.79
N ASP A 143 11.57 3.42 3.96
CA ASP A 143 11.26 2.34 4.90
C ASP A 143 9.83 2.46 5.41
N LEU A 144 9.42 3.66 5.85
CA LEU A 144 8.05 3.92 6.30
C LEU A 144 7.02 3.68 5.20
N MET A 145 7.28 4.15 3.97
CA MET A 145 6.41 3.87 2.81
C MET A 145 6.31 2.37 2.51
N THR A 146 7.42 1.64 2.67
CA THR A 146 7.49 0.20 2.43
C THR A 146 6.71 -0.56 3.50
N ALA A 147 6.89 -0.23 4.79
CA ALA A 147 6.12 -0.79 5.89
C ALA A 147 4.61 -0.58 5.70
N LEU A 148 4.19 0.64 5.33
CA LEU A 148 2.78 0.89 5.03
C LEU A 148 2.27 0.10 3.82
N LYS A 149 3.09 -0.09 2.78
CA LYS A 149 2.73 -0.98 1.65
C LYS A 149 2.58 -2.44 2.08
N ILE A 150 3.44 -2.94 2.96
CA ILE A 150 3.36 -4.29 3.51
C ILE A 150 2.03 -4.48 4.23
N LYS A 151 1.64 -3.52 5.08
CA LYS A 151 0.34 -3.50 5.76
C LYS A 151 -0.82 -3.71 4.79
N HIS A 152 -0.83 -2.97 3.68
CA HIS A 152 -1.88 -3.07 2.65
C HIS A 152 -1.88 -4.41 1.90
N ILE A 153 -0.72 -5.03 1.71
CA ILE A 153 -0.58 -6.28 0.94
C ILE A 153 -0.92 -7.50 1.81
N LYS A 154 -0.48 -7.51 3.08
CA LYS A 154 -0.57 -8.69 3.95
C LYS A 154 -1.66 -8.59 5.03
N LYS A 155 -2.31 -7.43 5.19
CA LYS A 155 -3.27 -7.13 6.26
C LYS A 155 -2.71 -7.45 7.66
N VAL A 156 -1.45 -7.10 7.88
CA VAL A 156 -0.83 -7.07 9.21
C VAL A 156 -1.36 -5.87 10.00
#